data_AF-A0A1S8TFL1-F1
#
_entry.id   AF-A0A1S8TFL1-F1
#
_cell.length_a   1.000
_cell.length_b   1.000
_cell.length_c   1.000
_cell.angle_alpha   90.00
_cell.angle_beta   90.00
_cell.angle_gamma   90.00
#
_symmetry.space_group_name_H-M   'P 1'
#
loop_
_entity.id
_entity.type
_entity.pdbx_description
1 polymer ?
#
loop_
_entity_poly.entity_id
_entity_poly.type
_entity_poly.pdbx_seq_one_letter_code
_entity_poly.pdbx_strand_id
1 'polypeptide(L)'
;MGLKKCCPRCNKNIIDYSVKYCDECSKKVAKDKKENDKQYNKYVRQVRDKQYTDFYVSKEWKIVSNIVKHKYKGLCIMCQLQDDRVNPYDVIHHVLELKTNEGWEHRFDVDEGLVPLCHAHHNLLHGNYNDEKIKMLRELIKEYKKIYESM
;
A
#
# COMPACT_ATOMS: atom_id res chain seq x y z
N MET A 1 -25.18 14.59 -28.05
CA MET A 1 -23.99 15.48 -28.00
C MET A 1 -23.30 15.23 -26.66
N GLY A 2 -21.98 14.96 -26.66
CA GLY A 2 -21.23 14.71 -25.44
C GLY A 2 -21.06 15.98 -24.59
N LEU A 3 -21.09 15.84 -23.28
CA LEU A 3 -20.84 16.93 -22.35
C LEU A 3 -19.37 17.39 -22.52
N LYS A 4 -19.16 18.70 -22.65
CA LYS A 4 -17.82 19.30 -22.79
C LYS A 4 -17.44 20.10 -21.56
N LYS A 5 -16.14 20.24 -21.31
CA LYS A 5 -15.59 21.08 -20.23
C LYS A 5 -14.33 21.79 -20.70
N CYS A 6 -13.95 22.86 -20.01
CA CYS A 6 -12.62 23.45 -20.19
C CYS A 6 -11.55 22.53 -19.58
N CYS A 7 -10.39 22.45 -20.21
CA CYS A 7 -9.24 21.72 -19.68
C CYS A 7 -8.82 22.32 -18.33
N PRO A 8 -8.83 21.55 -17.23
CA PRO A 8 -8.60 22.08 -15.88
C PRO A 8 -7.16 22.54 -15.63
N ARG A 9 -6.21 22.22 -16.53
CA ARG A 9 -4.81 22.61 -16.38
C ARG A 9 -4.45 23.92 -17.07
N CYS A 10 -4.89 24.11 -18.31
CA CYS A 10 -4.57 25.31 -19.08
C CYS A 10 -5.72 26.32 -19.16
N ASN A 11 -6.96 25.90 -18.83
CA ASN A 11 -8.19 26.68 -18.91
C ASN A 11 -8.47 27.32 -20.28
N LYS A 12 -7.87 26.79 -21.36
CA LYS A 12 -7.96 27.33 -22.73
C LYS A 12 -8.71 26.41 -23.69
N ASN A 13 -8.40 25.11 -23.65
CA ASN A 13 -8.95 24.15 -24.61
C ASN A 13 -10.25 23.54 -24.07
N ILE A 14 -11.28 23.43 -24.92
CA ILE A 14 -12.50 22.69 -24.62
C ILE A 14 -12.27 21.22 -24.96
N ILE A 15 -12.53 20.33 -24.02
CA ILE A 15 -12.34 18.89 -24.11
C ILE A 15 -13.64 18.15 -23.76
N ASP A 16 -13.76 16.89 -24.16
CA ASP A 16 -14.85 16.05 -23.69
C ASP A 16 -14.77 15.85 -22.18
N TYR A 17 -15.92 15.73 -21.53
CA TYR A 17 -16.00 15.62 -20.08
C TYR A 17 -15.25 14.39 -19.52
N SER A 18 -15.21 13.30 -20.28
CA SER A 18 -14.45 12.08 -19.94
C SER A 18 -12.93 12.26 -19.99
N VAL A 19 -12.44 13.25 -20.75
CA VAL A 19 -11.01 13.50 -20.91
C VAL A 19 -10.50 14.36 -19.74
N LYS A 20 -9.38 13.97 -19.12
CA LYS A 20 -8.83 14.68 -17.97
C LYS A 20 -8.14 16.00 -18.36
N TYR A 21 -7.33 15.98 -19.41
CA TYR A 21 -6.59 17.14 -19.92
C TYR A 21 -6.55 17.12 -21.45
N CYS A 22 -6.40 18.28 -22.09
CA CYS A 22 -6.12 18.34 -23.54
C CYS A 22 -4.77 17.67 -23.86
N ASP A 23 -4.58 17.24 -25.12
CA ASP A 23 -3.40 16.47 -25.55
C ASP A 23 -2.07 17.12 -25.18
N GLU A 24 -1.95 18.44 -25.34
CA GLU A 24 -0.75 19.19 -24.95
C GLU A 24 -0.49 19.12 -23.45
N CYS A 25 -1.54 19.32 -22.63
CA CYS A 25 -1.44 19.26 -21.18
C CYS A 25 -1.16 17.84 -20.69
N SER A 26 -1.74 16.82 -21.34
CA SER A 26 -1.48 15.40 -21.08
C SER A 26 -0.01 15.06 -21.34
N LYS A 27 0.56 15.49 -22.48
CA LYS A 27 1.99 15.31 -22.79
C LYS A 27 2.89 15.98 -21.76
N LYS A 28 2.54 17.20 -21.32
CA LYS A 28 3.27 17.91 -20.26
C LYS A 28 3.18 17.15 -18.94
N VAL A 29 2.00 16.70 -18.51
CA VAL A 29 1.83 15.94 -17.24
C VAL A 29 2.66 14.66 -17.30
N ALA A 30 2.63 13.94 -18.41
CA ALA A 30 3.41 12.73 -18.58
C ALA A 30 4.92 13.00 -18.50
N LYS A 31 5.39 14.09 -19.11
CA LYS A 31 6.79 14.53 -19.02
C LYS A 31 7.19 14.91 -17.59
N ASP A 32 6.38 15.72 -16.92
CA ASP A 32 6.63 16.17 -15.54
C ASP A 32 6.67 14.98 -14.59
N LYS A 33 5.72 14.05 -14.73
CA LYS A 33 5.70 12.79 -13.96
C LYS A 33 6.97 11.98 -14.20
N LYS A 34 7.36 11.79 -15.46
CA LYS A 34 8.59 11.05 -15.81
C LYS A 34 9.83 11.69 -15.20
N GLU A 35 9.91 13.02 -15.18
CA GLU A 35 11.06 13.73 -14.60
C GLU A 35 11.07 13.64 -13.06
N ASN A 36 9.92 13.82 -12.42
CA ASN A 36 9.77 13.63 -10.97
C ASN A 36 10.14 12.19 -10.56
N ASP A 37 9.68 11.19 -11.30
CA ASP A 37 10.00 9.78 -11.05
C ASP A 37 11.51 9.51 -11.17
N LYS A 38 12.19 10.12 -12.15
CA LYS A 38 13.66 10.03 -12.27
C LYS A 38 14.35 10.67 -11.08
N GLN A 39 13.93 11.86 -10.67
CA GLN A 39 14.53 12.55 -9.52
C GLN A 39 14.32 11.74 -8.23
N TYR A 40 13.10 11.25 -8.00
CA TYR A 40 12.79 10.39 -6.86
C TYR A 40 13.65 9.11 -6.88
N ASN A 41 13.81 8.48 -8.05
CA ASN A 41 14.68 7.31 -8.18
C ASN A 41 16.14 7.65 -7.86
N LYS A 42 16.66 8.75 -8.41
CA LYS A 42 18.06 9.17 -8.26
C LYS A 42 18.42 9.56 -6.84
N TYR A 43 17.54 10.28 -6.14
CA TYR A 43 17.88 10.88 -4.84
C TYR A 43 17.26 10.15 -3.65
N VAL A 44 16.13 9.47 -3.85
CA VAL A 44 15.41 8.77 -2.76
C VAL A 44 15.58 7.27 -2.90
N ARG A 45 15.02 6.66 -3.95
CA ARG A 45 14.92 5.19 -4.07
C ARG A 45 16.28 4.50 -4.08
N GLN A 46 17.25 5.02 -4.84
CA GLN A 46 18.56 4.39 -5.03
C GLN A 46 19.63 4.88 -4.05
N VAL A 47 19.32 5.88 -3.21
CA VAL A 47 20.28 6.49 -2.28
C VAL A 47 19.74 6.40 -0.86
N ARG A 48 18.78 7.26 -0.50
CA ARG A 48 18.26 7.35 0.87
C ARG A 48 17.52 6.09 1.33
N ASP A 49 16.64 5.57 0.47
CA ASP A 49 15.73 4.47 0.79
C ASP A 49 16.15 3.15 0.08
N LYS A 50 17.43 3.05 -0.32
CA LYS A 50 17.96 1.90 -1.07
C LYS A 50 17.75 0.59 -0.32
N GLN A 51 18.06 0.57 0.98
CA GLN A 51 17.87 -0.57 1.87
C GLN A 51 16.43 -1.11 1.83
N TYR A 52 15.43 -0.23 1.92
CA TYR A 52 14.01 -0.63 1.88
C TYR A 52 13.58 -1.08 0.48
N THR A 53 14.11 -0.44 -0.56
CA THR A 53 13.85 -0.83 -1.94
C THR A 53 14.38 -2.24 -2.21
N ASP A 54 15.63 -2.50 -1.81
CA ASP A 54 16.28 -3.81 -1.94
C ASP A 54 15.50 -4.88 -1.16
N PHE A 55 15.01 -4.56 0.04
CA PHE A 55 14.14 -5.43 0.82
C PHE A 55 12.89 -5.84 0.05
N TYR A 56 12.14 -4.90 -0.52
CA TYR A 56 10.90 -5.23 -1.23
C TYR A 56 11.11 -6.03 -2.53
N VAL A 57 12.29 -5.95 -3.15
CA VAL A 57 12.63 -6.77 -4.35
C VAL A 57 13.30 -8.09 -4.01
N SER A 58 13.74 -8.26 -2.76
CA SER A 58 14.46 -9.43 -2.26
C SER A 58 13.68 -10.75 -2.43
N LYS A 59 14.40 -11.87 -2.45
CA LYS A 59 13.77 -13.20 -2.54
C LYS A 59 13.09 -13.56 -1.22
N GLU A 60 13.70 -13.15 -0.13
CA GLU A 60 13.27 -13.33 1.25
C GLU A 60 11.90 -12.70 1.46
N TRP A 61 11.72 -11.44 1.04
CA TRP A 61 10.40 -10.79 1.11
C TRP A 61 9.35 -11.50 0.25
N LYS A 62 9.70 -11.97 -0.95
CA LYS A 62 8.76 -12.73 -1.81
C LYS A 62 8.31 -14.04 -1.17
N ILE A 63 9.21 -14.72 -0.46
CA ILE A 63 8.88 -15.95 0.28
C ILE A 63 7.98 -15.62 1.47
N VAL A 64 8.40 -14.68 2.31
CA VAL A 64 7.67 -14.27 3.53
C VAL A 64 6.29 -13.74 3.20
N SER A 65 6.16 -12.89 2.18
CA SER A 65 4.87 -12.37 1.73
C SER A 65 3.92 -13.48 1.24
N ASN A 66 4.45 -14.50 0.55
CA ASN A 66 3.64 -15.66 0.18
C ASN A 66 3.21 -16.49 1.40
N ILE A 67 4.09 -16.68 2.38
CA ILE A 67 3.73 -17.37 3.64
C ILE A 67 2.57 -16.65 4.33
N VAL A 68 2.67 -15.32 4.50
CA VAL A 68 1.61 -14.50 5.09
C VAL A 68 0.32 -14.60 4.26
N LYS A 69 0.40 -14.48 2.92
CA LYS A 69 -0.75 -14.68 2.03
C LYS A 69 -1.44 -16.01 2.31
N HIS A 70 -0.70 -17.11 2.38
CA HIS A 70 -1.28 -18.44 2.60
C HIS A 70 -1.88 -18.58 4.01
N LYS A 71 -1.18 -18.10 5.04
CA LYS A 71 -1.64 -18.09 6.43
C LYS A 71 -3.01 -17.42 6.59
N TYR A 72 -3.20 -16.30 5.91
CA TYR A 72 -4.44 -15.51 5.94
C TYR A 72 -5.37 -15.79 4.76
N LYS A 73 -5.19 -16.92 4.05
CA LYS A 73 -6.04 -17.38 2.94
C LYS A 73 -6.22 -16.37 1.81
N GLY A 74 -5.28 -15.43 1.65
CA GLY A 74 -5.32 -14.37 0.65
C GLY A 74 -6.44 -13.35 0.89
N LEU A 75 -6.83 -13.11 2.15
CA LEU A 75 -7.91 -12.21 2.50
C LEU A 75 -7.42 -11.08 3.41
N CYS A 76 -8.14 -9.95 3.39
CA CYS A 76 -7.86 -8.82 4.27
C CYS A 76 -8.34 -9.13 5.70
N ILE A 77 -7.43 -9.08 6.68
CA ILE A 77 -7.75 -9.43 8.08
C ILE A 77 -8.82 -8.50 8.69
N MET A 78 -8.77 -7.19 8.41
CA MET A 78 -9.77 -6.24 8.90
C MET A 78 -11.14 -6.46 8.27
N CYS A 79 -11.19 -6.75 6.96
CA CYS A 79 -12.47 -7.09 6.31
C CYS A 79 -13.10 -8.32 6.97
N GLN A 80 -12.30 -9.35 7.26
CA GLN A 80 -12.78 -10.59 7.84
C GLN A 80 -13.29 -10.43 9.28
N LEU A 81 -12.53 -9.73 10.13
CA LEU A 81 -12.78 -9.72 11.58
C LEU A 81 -13.55 -8.49 12.07
N GLN A 82 -13.49 -7.37 11.36
CA GLN A 82 -14.14 -6.12 11.79
C GLN A 82 -15.37 -5.78 10.95
N ASP A 83 -15.30 -6.01 9.64
CA ASP A 83 -16.39 -5.62 8.74
C ASP A 83 -17.39 -6.74 8.46
N ASP A 84 -17.10 -7.97 8.88
CA ASP A 84 -17.85 -9.18 8.50
C ASP A 84 -17.98 -9.35 6.97
N ARG A 85 -16.86 -9.10 6.25
CA ARG A 85 -16.79 -9.18 4.78
C ARG A 85 -15.61 -10.00 4.30
N VAL A 86 -15.86 -10.80 3.25
CA VAL A 86 -14.80 -11.53 2.55
C VAL A 86 -14.27 -10.67 1.41
N ASN A 87 -13.09 -10.08 1.60
CA ASN A 87 -12.43 -9.29 0.57
C ASN A 87 -10.97 -9.73 0.39
N PRO A 88 -10.48 -9.88 -0.85
CA PRO A 88 -9.07 -10.13 -1.11
C PRO A 88 -8.17 -9.04 -0.50
N TYR A 89 -6.95 -9.43 -0.14
CA TYR A 89 -5.90 -8.48 0.20
C TYR A 89 -5.26 -7.88 -1.06
N ASP A 90 -4.75 -6.66 -0.95
CA ASP A 90 -3.97 -6.00 -1.99
C ASP A 90 -2.50 -5.87 -1.61
N VAL A 91 -2.21 -5.77 -0.31
CA VAL A 91 -0.86 -5.49 0.21
C VAL A 91 -0.64 -6.18 1.56
N ILE A 92 0.60 -6.54 1.85
CA ILE A 92 1.01 -6.97 3.19
C ILE A 92 1.64 -5.77 3.90
N HIS A 93 1.03 -5.42 5.01
CA HIS A 93 1.37 -4.29 5.84
C HIS A 93 2.25 -4.76 7.01
N HIS A 94 3.27 -3.94 7.34
CA HIS A 94 4.09 -4.16 8.52
C HIS A 94 3.41 -3.51 9.72
N VAL A 95 3.16 -4.30 10.77
CA VAL A 95 2.53 -3.84 12.01
C VAL A 95 3.43 -2.83 12.74
N LEU A 96 4.75 -2.97 12.64
CA LEU A 96 5.69 -1.92 13.02
C LEU A 96 6.19 -1.22 11.77
N GLU A 97 6.29 0.10 11.80
CA GLU A 97 6.79 0.84 10.64
C GLU A 97 8.19 0.36 10.24
N LEU A 98 8.33 -0.13 9.01
CA LEU A 98 9.56 -0.75 8.51
C LEU A 98 10.81 0.16 8.63
N LYS A 99 10.61 1.49 8.66
CA LYS A 99 11.69 2.48 8.74
C LYS A 99 12.16 2.81 10.17
N THR A 100 11.63 2.11 11.17
CA THR A 100 12.14 2.14 12.55
C THR A 100 13.11 0.98 12.79
N ASN A 101 13.95 1.08 13.82
CA ASN A 101 14.88 0.00 14.17
C ASN A 101 14.11 -1.30 14.51
N GLU A 102 13.09 -1.18 15.36
CA GLU A 102 12.24 -2.31 15.75
C GLU A 102 11.50 -2.90 14.54
N GLY A 103 10.90 -2.05 13.70
CA GLY A 103 10.22 -2.51 12.49
C GLY A 103 11.16 -3.20 11.50
N TRP A 104 12.42 -2.75 11.42
CA TRP A 104 13.43 -3.42 10.61
C TRP A 104 13.82 -4.78 11.19
N GLU A 105 14.03 -4.91 12.50
CA GLU A 105 14.33 -6.19 13.16
C GLU A 105 13.20 -7.21 12.95
N HIS A 106 11.95 -6.77 13.03
CA HIS A 106 10.75 -7.59 12.85
C HIS A 106 10.23 -7.67 11.40
N ARG A 107 10.99 -7.21 10.40
CA ARG A 107 10.53 -7.13 8.99
C ARG A 107 10.10 -8.47 8.35
N PHE A 108 10.50 -9.60 8.94
CA PHE A 108 10.14 -10.94 8.49
C PHE A 108 9.26 -11.71 9.48
N ASP A 109 8.74 -11.04 10.51
CA ASP A 109 7.90 -11.65 11.53
C ASP A 109 6.49 -11.95 10.97
N VAL A 110 6.30 -13.20 10.55
CA VAL A 110 5.03 -13.72 10.00
C VAL A 110 3.95 -13.93 11.05
N ASP A 111 4.32 -13.90 12.33
CA ASP A 111 3.45 -14.26 13.43
C ASP A 111 2.78 -13.06 14.07
N GLU A 112 3.50 -11.94 14.20
CA GLU A 112 2.99 -10.71 14.80
C GLU A 112 3.36 -9.43 14.04
N GLY A 113 4.29 -9.49 13.09
CA GLY A 113 4.81 -8.31 12.39
C GLY A 113 4.13 -7.97 11.06
N LEU A 114 3.36 -8.90 10.48
CA LEU A 114 2.85 -8.77 9.11
C LEU A 114 1.37 -9.13 9.00
N VAL A 115 0.58 -8.27 8.34
CA VAL A 115 -0.86 -8.47 8.11
C VAL A 115 -1.29 -8.14 6.69
N PRO A 116 -2.14 -8.94 6.06
CA PRO A 116 -2.69 -8.64 4.74
C PRO A 116 -3.88 -7.70 4.83
N LEU A 117 -3.87 -6.65 4.01
CA LEU A 117 -4.90 -5.62 3.95
C LEU A 117 -5.32 -5.33 2.52
N CYS A 118 -6.59 -4.95 2.33
CA CYS A 118 -7.02 -4.29 1.10
C CYS A 118 -6.59 -2.82 1.09
N HIS A 119 -6.61 -2.18 -0.07
CA HIS A 119 -6.19 -0.80 -0.23
C HIS A 119 -7.01 0.17 0.64
N ALA A 120 -8.31 -0.09 0.85
CA ALA A 120 -9.15 0.75 1.70
C ALA A 120 -8.64 0.75 3.15
N HIS A 121 -8.42 -0.43 3.74
CA HIS A 121 -7.89 -0.56 5.10
C HIS A 121 -6.44 -0.12 5.23
N HIS A 122 -5.61 -0.42 4.24
CA HIS A 122 -4.23 0.05 4.22
C HIS A 122 -4.17 1.59 4.24
N ASN A 123 -4.98 2.26 3.42
CA ASN A 123 -5.02 3.73 3.37
C ASN A 123 -5.60 4.33 4.66
N LEU A 124 -6.55 3.65 5.32
CA LEU A 124 -7.07 4.06 6.63
C LEU A 124 -5.97 4.11 7.69
N LEU A 125 -4.99 3.21 7.62
CA LEU A 125 -3.88 3.14 8.57
C LEU A 125 -2.80 4.22 8.31
N HIS A 126 -2.54 4.58 7.04
CA HIS A 126 -1.49 5.55 6.69
C HIS A 126 -1.76 6.99 7.18
N GLY A 127 -3.00 7.34 7.49
CA GLY A 127 -3.35 8.72 7.88
C GLY A 127 -2.91 9.14 9.29
N ASN A 128 -2.79 8.17 10.22
CA ASN A 128 -2.44 8.43 11.62
C ASN A 128 -1.96 7.14 12.29
N TYR A 129 -0.85 6.58 11.80
CA TYR A 129 -0.30 5.34 12.35
C TYR A 129 0.33 5.62 13.72
N ASN A 130 -0.20 4.97 14.75
CA ASN A 130 0.16 5.19 16.15
C ASN A 130 0.13 3.88 16.95
N ASP A 131 0.51 3.94 18.22
CA ASP A 131 0.53 2.78 19.11
C ASP A 131 -0.84 2.09 19.26
N GLU A 132 -1.94 2.86 19.14
CA GLU A 132 -3.29 2.31 19.18
C GLU A 132 -3.58 1.43 17.96
N LYS A 133 -3.14 1.86 16.78
CA LYS A 133 -3.26 1.05 15.55
C LYS A 133 -2.40 -0.19 15.60
N ILE A 134 -1.17 -0.09 16.12
CA ILE A 134 -0.29 -1.23 16.34
C ILE A 134 -0.97 -2.25 17.26
N LYS A 135 -1.52 -1.78 18.39
CA LYS A 135 -2.24 -2.60 19.35
C LYS A 135 -3.47 -3.27 18.73
N MET A 136 -4.29 -2.52 17.99
CA MET A 136 -5.46 -3.03 17.28
C MET A 136 -5.07 -4.13 16.28
N LEU A 137 -4.03 -3.94 15.47
CA LEU A 137 -3.57 -4.98 14.53
C LEU A 137 -3.09 -6.23 15.26
N ARG A 138 -2.35 -6.09 16.36
CA ARG A 138 -1.92 -7.24 17.19
C ARG A 138 -3.10 -7.98 17.81
N GLU A 139 -4.15 -7.28 18.21
CA GLU A 139 -5.39 -7.88 18.70
C GLU A 139 -6.08 -8.69 17.60
N LEU A 140 -6.18 -8.14 16.38
CA LEU A 140 -6.74 -8.86 15.21
C LEU A 140 -5.93 -10.12 14.88
N ILE A 141 -4.59 -10.05 14.92
CA ILE A 141 -3.73 -11.23 14.72
C ILE A 141 -4.03 -12.30 15.77
N LYS A 142 -4.12 -11.91 17.05
CA LYS A 142 -4.44 -12.84 18.15
C LYS A 142 -5.80 -13.47 17.98
N GLU A 143 -6.80 -12.69 17.58
CA GLU A 143 -8.15 -13.19 17.28
C GLU A 143 -8.14 -14.17 16.12
N TYR A 144 -7.46 -13.83 15.01
CA TYR A 144 -7.31 -14.72 13.86
C TYR A 144 -6.69 -16.08 14.26
N LYS A 145 -5.60 -16.05 15.04
CA LYS A 145 -4.95 -17.26 15.57
C LYS A 145 -5.91 -18.10 16.39
N LYS A 146 -6.68 -17.47 17.29
CA LYS A 146 -7.68 -18.20 18.11
C LYS A 146 -8.73 -18.89 17.24
N ILE A 147 -9.19 -18.27 16.16
CA ILE A 147 -10.23 -18.83 15.30
C ILE A 147 -9.69 -19.97 14.43
N TYR A 148 -8.50 -19.80 13.85
CA TYR A 148 -8.02 -20.66 12.76
C TYR A 148 -6.82 -21.56 13.09
N GLU A 149 -6.10 -21.34 14.19
CA GLU A 149 -5.01 -22.22 14.66
C GLU A 149 -5.45 -23.15 15.81
N SER A 150 -6.66 -22.98 16.33
CA SER A 150 -7.27 -23.90 17.32
C SER A 150 -8.16 -25.00 16.70
N MET A 151 -8.33 -24.97 15.37
CA MET A 151 -9.00 -25.99 14.55
C MET A 151 -7.98 -26.96 13.96
#